data_AF-A0A7X6X094-F1
#
_entry.id   AF-A0A7X6X094-F1
#
_cell.length_a   1.000
_cell.length_b   1.000
_cell.length_c   1.000
_cell.angle_alpha   90.00
_cell.angle_beta   90.00
_cell.angle_gamma   90.00
#
_symmetry.space_group_name_H-M   'P 1'
#
loop_
_entity.id
_entity.type
_entity.pdbx_description
1 polymer ?
#
loop_
_entity_poly.entity_id
_entity_poly.type
_entity_poly.pdbx_seq_one_letter_code
_entity_poly.pdbx_strand_id
1 'polypeptide(L)' 'RFGVSEGMVLAASHADEKVHPGIYVLHPWPGAQPGMRIS' A
#
# COMPACT_ATOMS: atom_id res chain seq x y z
N ARG A 1 -13.67 -9.59 18.69
CA ARG A 1 -14.37 -9.45 17.39
C ARG A 1 -13.33 -9.73 16.31
N PHE A 2 -13.10 -11.00 16.01
CA PHE A 2 -12.04 -11.43 15.11
C PHE A 2 -12.46 -11.12 13.67
N GLY A 3 -11.68 -10.33 12.94
CA GLY A 3 -11.92 -10.04 11.51
C GLY A 3 -12.11 -8.57 11.12
N VAL A 4 -11.88 -7.60 12.01
CA VAL A 4 -11.91 -6.18 11.63
C VAL A 4 -10.48 -5.68 11.49
N SER A 5 -10.11 -5.26 10.28
CA SER A 5 -8.86 -4.54 10.04
C SER A 5 -8.99 -3.11 10.57
N GLU A 6 -8.00 -2.65 11.34
CA GLU A 6 -7.94 -1.30 11.90
C GLU A 6 -7.36 -0.26 10.91
N GLY A 7 -6.97 -0.70 9.72
CA GLY A 7 -6.38 0.16 8.69
C GLY A 7 -6.33 -0.45 7.30
N MET A 8 -5.91 0.36 6.33
CA MET A 8 -5.67 -0.02 4.95
C MET A 8 -4.24 0.38 4.57
N VAL A 9 -3.55 -0.44 3.79
CA VAL A 9 -2.20 -0.17 3.26
C VAL A 9 -2.32 0.26 1.80
N LEU A 10 -1.59 1.31 1.41
CA LEU A 10 -1.51 1.72 0.02
C LEU A 10 -0.58 0.79 -0.76
N ALA A 11 -1.06 0.30 -1.89
CA ALA A 11 -0.31 -0.56 -2.79
C ALA A 11 -0.63 -0.21 -4.24
N ALA A 12 0.31 -0.47 -5.13
CA ALA A 12 0.14 -0.37 -6.57
C ALA A 12 0.04 -1.76 -7.19
N SER A 13 -0.74 -1.89 -8.26
CA SER A 13 -0.74 -3.06 -9.12
C SER A 13 -0.59 -2.62 -10.57
N HIS A 14 -0.12 -3.54 -11.42
CA HIS A 14 -0.03 -3.28 -12.83
C HIS A 14 -1.43 -3.33 -13.47
N ALA A 15 -1.71 -2.47 -14.45
CA ALA A 15 -3.02 -2.41 -15.11
C ALA A 15 -3.35 -3.69 -15.91
N ASP A 16 -2.31 -4.33 -16.45
CA ASP A 16 -2.40 -5.66 -17.06
C ASP A 16 -1.85 -6.72 -16.11
N GLU A 17 -2.76 -7.36 -15.37
CA GLU A 17 -2.47 -8.42 -14.40
C GLU A 17 -1.97 -9.71 -15.08
N LYS A 18 -2.25 -9.90 -16.37
CA LYS A 18 -1.76 -11.10 -17.09
C LYS A 18 -0.28 -11.01 -17.40
N VAL A 19 0.24 -9.80 -17.56
CA VAL A 19 1.67 -9.53 -17.85
C VAL A 19 2.46 -9.36 -16.56
N HIS A 20 1.89 -8.64 -15.58
CA HIS A 20 2.54 -8.38 -14.30
C HIS A 20 1.58 -8.66 -13.13
N PRO A 21 1.40 -9.94 -12.78
CA PRO A 21 0.57 -10.30 -11.64
C PRO A 21 1.23 -9.89 -10.33
N GLY A 22 0.47 -9.21 -9.45
CA GLY A 22 0.95 -8.89 -8.10
C GLY A 22 0.45 -7.55 -7.55
N ILE A 23 0.65 -7.40 -6.24
CA ILE A 23 0.39 -6.17 -5.48
C ILE A 23 1.71 -5.73 -4.85
N TYR A 24 2.12 -4.49 -5.14
CA TYR A 24 3.35 -3.88 -4.68
C TYR A 24 3.04 -2.88 -3.58
N VAL A 25 3.51 -3.14 -2.36
CA VAL A 25 3.34 -2.21 -1.23
C VAL A 25 4.13 -0.93 -1.50
N LEU A 26 3.48 0.22 -1.33
CA LEU A 26 4.16 1.50 -1.49
C LEU A 26 5.08 1.73 -0.28
N HIS A 27 6.35 2.02 -0.57
CA HIS A 27 7.28 2.46 0.46
C HIS A 27 7.24 3.98 0.61
N PRO A 28 7.36 4.47 1.84
CA PRO A 28 7.48 5.90 2.08
C PRO A 28 8.76 6.46 1.47
N TRP A 29 8.73 7.76 1.17
CA TRP A 29 9.91 8.51 0.76
C TRP A 29 10.97 8.53 1.88
N PRO A 30 12.28 8.60 1.56
CA PRO A 30 13.33 8.70 2.57
C PRO A 30 13.08 9.86 3.53
N GLY A 31 13.09 9.55 4.84
CA GLY A 31 12.85 10.54 5.90
C GLY A 31 11.38 10.74 6.30
N ALA A 32 10.42 10.05 5.68
CA ALA A 32 9.05 10.08 6.16
C ALA A 32 8.93 9.38 7.53
N GLN A 33 8.17 9.99 8.44
CA GLN A 33 7.91 9.45 9.77
C GLN A 33 6.47 8.94 9.89
N PRO A 34 6.18 8.02 10.82
CA PRO A 34 4.81 7.58 11.09
C PRO A 34 3.89 8.77 11.40
N GLY A 35 2.70 8.78 10.81
CA GLY A 35 1.69 9.83 11.02
C GLY A 35 1.81 11.06 10.10
N MET A 36 2.82 11.12 9.23
CA MET A 36 2.86 12.12 8.16
C MET A 36 1.70 11.94 7.17
N ARG A 37 1.08 13.04 6.73
CA ARG A 37 0.01 13.01 5.73
C ARG A 37 0.60 12.80 4.34
N ILE A 38 -0.02 11.92 3.57
CA ILE A 38 0.29 11.70 2.14
C ILE A 38 -0.70 12.55 1.33
N SER A 39 -0.22 13.28 0.34
CA SER A 39 -1.01 14.10 -0.58
C SER A 39 -0.63 13.84 -2.03
#